data_AF-A0A2D9UGB4-F1
#
_entry.id   AF-A0A2D9UGB4-F1
#
_cell.length_a   1.000
_cell.length_b   1.000
_cell.length_c   1.000
_cell.angle_alpha   90.00
_cell.angle_beta   90.00
_cell.angle_gamma   90.00
#
_symmetry.space_group_name_H-M   'P 1'
#
loop_
_entity.id
_entity.type
_entity.pdbx_description
1 polymer ?
#
loop_
_entity_poly.entity_id
_entity_poly.type
_entity_poly.pdbx_seq_one_letter_code
_entity_poly.pdbx_strand_id
1 'polypeptide(L)'
;MKHFFTLIITFLSMNFLQSQCDELFISEYVEGWSNNKAIEIYNPTANTIDLSGYSLSRYANGGQTPSSTQLEGTIEPYSTFVVGLDKRNPDGIEFEAPMWDGYFTFTDSITDEEVTIYTEEDDLQSKVDLFVNPIYYTGTNPNEAIANPSTMYFNGNDAVTLEPIGAYPIDIFGKVNFDPGVAWTDSDGNYWTKDHTLIRKSSITGGQTDPFIDFFDPTLEWDSLPANTFVNLGSHECECNPESQLLEMSNQFITYPNPTNQSVINIVSQHEIQNVKVINHLGQVITNKAINNRRETHIELPNQKGIYIISVKDNFNTSNQSVVRK
;
A
#
# COMPACT_ATOMS: atom_id res chain seq x y z
N MET A 1 59.57 -27.69 -6.98
CA MET A 1 58.58 -26.66 -6.65
C MET A 1 57.33 -26.97 -7.48
N LYS A 2 56.28 -27.52 -6.85
CA LYS A 2 55.03 -27.89 -7.55
C LYS A 2 54.10 -26.68 -7.48
N HIS A 3 53.80 -26.09 -8.63
CA HIS A 3 52.86 -24.96 -8.72
C HIS A 3 51.43 -25.50 -8.70
N PHE A 4 50.69 -25.20 -7.64
CA PHE A 4 49.24 -25.41 -7.56
C PHE A 4 48.57 -24.23 -8.27
N PHE A 5 47.86 -24.52 -9.37
CA PHE A 5 46.99 -23.57 -10.05
C PHE A 5 45.59 -23.69 -9.42
N THR A 6 45.19 -22.70 -8.62
CA THR A 6 43.86 -22.65 -8.02
C THR A 6 42.86 -22.15 -9.07
N LEU A 7 41.95 -23.02 -9.49
CA LEU A 7 40.85 -22.70 -10.40
C LEU A 7 39.76 -21.98 -9.60
N ILE A 8 39.58 -20.68 -9.84
CA ILE A 8 38.47 -19.90 -9.28
C ILE A 8 37.22 -20.19 -10.12
N ILE A 9 36.29 -20.97 -9.57
CA ILE A 9 34.96 -21.18 -10.14
C ILE A 9 34.09 -20.02 -9.67
N THR A 10 33.84 -19.04 -10.53
CA THR A 10 32.83 -18.01 -10.31
C THR A 10 31.44 -18.63 -10.45
N PHE A 11 30.74 -18.82 -9.33
CA PHE A 11 29.31 -19.08 -9.31
C PHE A 11 28.59 -17.85 -9.86
N LEU A 12 28.05 -17.97 -11.07
CA LEU A 12 27.11 -16.99 -11.61
C LEU A 12 25.76 -17.26 -10.93
N SER A 13 25.42 -16.47 -9.91
CA SER A 13 24.08 -16.50 -9.32
C SER A 13 23.09 -15.99 -10.36
N MET A 14 22.31 -16.90 -10.94
CA MET A 14 21.08 -16.52 -11.62
C MET A 14 20.13 -16.00 -10.55
N ASN A 15 19.99 -14.68 -10.45
CA ASN A 15 18.85 -14.09 -9.77
C ASN A 15 17.62 -14.49 -10.59
N PHE A 16 16.81 -15.41 -10.07
CA PHE A 16 15.44 -15.53 -10.53
C PHE A 16 14.78 -14.18 -10.22
N LEU A 17 14.34 -13.47 -11.26
CA LEU A 17 13.36 -12.41 -11.07
C LEU A 17 12.09 -13.13 -10.60
N GLN A 18 11.86 -13.12 -9.29
CA GLN A 18 10.57 -13.54 -8.75
C GLN A 18 9.54 -12.61 -9.41
N SER A 19 8.52 -13.21 -10.01
CA SER A 19 7.49 -12.47 -10.71
C SER A 19 6.81 -11.55 -9.71
N GLN A 20 6.85 -10.24 -10.00
CA GLN A 20 6.28 -9.20 -9.15
C GLN A 20 4.83 -9.04 -9.60
N CYS A 21 3.89 -8.91 -8.65
CA CYS A 21 2.50 -8.51 -8.93
C CYS A 21 1.57 -9.58 -9.52
N ASP A 22 1.79 -10.86 -9.23
CA ASP A 22 1.01 -11.96 -9.84
C ASP A 22 -0.10 -12.53 -8.95
N GLU A 23 -0.10 -12.23 -7.65
CA GLU A 23 -0.97 -12.90 -6.67
C GLU A 23 -1.44 -11.93 -5.59
N LEU A 24 -2.62 -12.21 -5.01
CA LEU A 24 -3.18 -11.45 -3.91
C LEU A 24 -2.21 -11.40 -2.71
N PHE A 25 -2.25 -10.30 -1.96
CA PHE A 25 -1.56 -10.20 -0.68
C PHE A 25 -2.31 -9.27 0.28
N ILE A 26 -1.98 -9.33 1.56
CA ILE A 26 -2.56 -8.49 2.60
C ILE A 26 -1.91 -7.11 2.51
N SER A 27 -2.72 -6.08 2.25
CA SER A 27 -2.25 -4.68 2.15
C SER A 27 -2.42 -3.90 3.45
N GLU A 28 -3.38 -4.28 4.31
CA GLU A 28 -3.59 -3.63 5.60
C GLU A 28 -4.04 -4.64 6.66
N TYR A 29 -3.49 -4.50 7.88
CA TYR A 29 -3.85 -5.29 9.05
C TYR A 29 -4.25 -4.34 10.18
N VAL A 30 -5.53 -4.37 10.55
CA VAL A 30 -6.10 -3.46 11.55
C VAL A 30 -6.31 -4.23 12.86
N GLU A 31 -5.44 -4.00 13.83
CA GLU A 31 -5.66 -4.36 15.23
C GLU A 31 -6.02 -3.11 16.03
N GLY A 32 -7.26 -2.67 15.87
CA GLY A 32 -7.81 -1.56 16.63
C GLY A 32 -8.24 -1.95 18.04
N TRP A 33 -8.79 -0.97 18.76
CA TRP A 33 -9.35 -1.23 20.09
C TRP A 33 -10.62 -2.07 20.02
N SER A 34 -10.86 -2.85 21.07
CA SER A 34 -12.06 -3.70 21.19
C SER A 34 -12.24 -4.58 19.93
N ASN A 35 -13.39 -4.50 19.28
CA ASN A 35 -13.76 -5.32 18.14
C ASN A 35 -13.38 -4.69 16.78
N ASN A 36 -12.66 -3.56 16.75
CA ASN A 36 -12.12 -3.01 15.50
C ASN A 36 -11.02 -3.93 14.96
N LYS A 37 -11.42 -4.84 14.08
CA LYS A 37 -10.57 -5.84 13.43
C LYS A 37 -10.91 -5.90 11.96
N ALA A 38 -9.92 -5.63 11.12
CA ALA A 38 -10.06 -5.70 9.68
C ALA A 38 -8.76 -6.17 9.02
N ILE A 39 -8.90 -6.83 7.87
CA ILE A 39 -7.81 -7.25 7.00
C ILE A 39 -8.17 -6.78 5.60
N GLU A 40 -7.28 -6.01 4.98
CA GLU A 40 -7.41 -5.62 3.59
C GLU A 40 -6.55 -6.51 2.70
N ILE A 41 -7.14 -7.00 1.61
CA ILE A 41 -6.48 -7.79 0.59
C ILE A 41 -6.37 -6.94 -0.68
N TYR A 42 -5.19 -6.85 -1.27
CA TYR A 42 -4.95 -6.15 -2.52
C TYR A 42 -4.77 -7.12 -3.69
N ASN A 43 -5.36 -6.74 -4.83
CA ASN A 43 -5.14 -7.40 -6.12
C ASN A 43 -4.11 -6.63 -6.94
N PRO A 44 -2.82 -7.05 -6.99
CA PRO A 44 -1.80 -6.36 -7.78
C PRO A 44 -1.87 -6.67 -9.28
N THR A 45 -2.81 -7.52 -9.72
CA THR A 45 -2.87 -8.02 -11.09
C THR A 45 -3.74 -7.13 -11.98
N ALA A 46 -3.62 -7.31 -13.30
CA ALA A 46 -4.46 -6.66 -14.29
C ALA A 46 -5.82 -7.36 -14.52
N ASN A 47 -6.14 -8.42 -13.76
CA ASN A 47 -7.37 -9.20 -13.93
C ASN A 47 -8.21 -9.18 -12.66
N THR A 48 -9.53 -9.22 -12.81
CA THR A 48 -10.44 -9.45 -11.68
C THR A 48 -10.20 -10.84 -11.09
N ILE A 49 -10.14 -10.94 -9.77
CA ILE A 49 -9.93 -12.20 -9.04
C ILE A 49 -11.18 -12.53 -8.23
N ASP A 50 -11.64 -13.79 -8.31
CA ASP A 50 -12.75 -14.34 -7.52
C ASP A 50 -12.23 -14.90 -6.20
N LEU A 51 -12.72 -14.36 -5.08
CA LEU A 51 -12.30 -14.73 -3.73
C LEU A 51 -12.92 -16.03 -3.23
N SER A 52 -13.92 -16.59 -3.91
CA SER A 52 -14.51 -17.87 -3.52
C SER A 52 -13.52 -19.04 -3.52
N GLY A 53 -12.39 -18.89 -4.21
CA GLY A 53 -11.27 -19.84 -4.19
C GLY A 53 -10.27 -19.65 -3.05
N TYR A 54 -10.45 -18.66 -2.17
CA TYR A 54 -9.49 -18.26 -1.15
C TYR A 54 -10.05 -18.33 0.28
N SER A 55 -9.16 -18.43 1.26
CA SER A 55 -9.49 -18.33 2.68
C SER A 55 -8.49 -17.47 3.45
N LEU A 56 -8.98 -16.87 4.53
CA LEU A 56 -8.14 -16.35 5.60
C LEU A 56 -8.09 -17.37 6.74
N SER A 57 -6.93 -17.54 7.33
CA SER A 57 -6.70 -18.48 8.42
C SER A 57 -5.92 -17.82 9.54
N ARG A 58 -6.40 -17.95 10.78
CA ARG A 58 -5.74 -17.42 11.97
C ARG A 58 -5.14 -18.54 12.80
N TYR A 59 -3.86 -18.40 13.14
CA TYR A 59 -3.14 -19.24 14.08
C TYR A 59 -3.03 -18.52 15.42
N ALA A 60 -3.92 -18.87 16.34
CA ALA A 60 -4.02 -18.21 17.63
C ALA A 60 -2.81 -18.53 18.53
N ASN A 61 -2.08 -17.50 18.98
CA ASN A 61 -0.97 -17.58 19.94
C ASN A 61 0.01 -18.74 19.62
N GLY A 62 0.45 -18.83 18.34
CA GLY A 62 1.37 -19.88 17.89
C GLY A 62 0.78 -21.30 17.82
N GLY A 63 -0.54 -21.46 17.87
CA GLY A 63 -1.23 -22.74 17.69
C GLY A 63 -0.93 -23.39 16.33
N GLN A 64 -1.10 -24.71 16.23
CA GLN A 64 -0.86 -25.47 14.98
C GLN A 64 -2.11 -25.66 14.12
N THR A 65 -3.29 -25.47 14.71
CA THR A 65 -4.57 -25.63 14.01
C THR A 65 -5.17 -24.25 13.81
N PRO A 66 -5.32 -23.78 12.56
CA PRO A 66 -5.91 -22.48 12.31
C PRO A 66 -7.42 -22.51 12.47
N SER A 67 -8.01 -21.35 12.73
CA SER A 67 -9.42 -21.10 12.45
C SER A 67 -9.54 -20.39 11.09
N SER A 68 -10.21 -21.04 10.15
CA SER A 68 -10.26 -20.62 8.75
C SER A 68 -11.65 -20.16 8.34
N THR A 69 -11.71 -19.11 7.54
CA THR A 69 -12.93 -18.62 6.91
C THR A 69 -12.71 -18.49 5.41
N GLN A 70 -13.58 -19.12 4.63
CA GLN A 70 -13.61 -18.96 3.18
C GLN A 70 -14.11 -17.55 2.83
N LEU A 71 -13.46 -16.93 1.84
CA LEU A 71 -13.84 -15.62 1.32
C LEU A 71 -14.90 -15.75 0.22
N GLU A 72 -15.52 -14.63 -0.12
CA GLU A 72 -16.47 -14.52 -1.22
C GLU A 72 -16.37 -13.13 -1.87
N GLY A 73 -16.97 -12.98 -3.04
CA GLY A 73 -16.90 -11.74 -3.82
C GLY A 73 -15.74 -11.73 -4.82
N THR A 74 -15.45 -10.57 -5.38
CA THR A 74 -14.44 -10.37 -6.41
C THR A 74 -13.65 -9.09 -6.14
N ILE A 75 -12.35 -9.11 -6.41
CA ILE A 75 -11.49 -7.92 -6.37
C ILE A 75 -11.13 -7.52 -7.80
N GLU A 76 -11.46 -6.28 -8.18
CA GLU A 76 -11.07 -5.71 -9.47
C GLU A 76 -9.54 -5.50 -9.58
N PRO A 77 -8.99 -5.35 -10.79
CA PRO A 77 -7.57 -5.04 -10.97
C PRO A 77 -7.14 -3.84 -10.13
N TYR A 78 -5.98 -3.94 -9.48
CA TYR A 78 -5.37 -2.86 -8.69
C TYR A 78 -6.28 -2.27 -7.61
N SER A 79 -7.25 -3.05 -7.13
CA SER A 79 -8.22 -2.66 -6.11
C SER A 79 -8.02 -3.48 -4.83
N THR A 80 -8.70 -3.09 -3.76
CA THR A 80 -8.64 -3.79 -2.47
C THR A 80 -10.00 -4.39 -2.09
N PHE A 81 -9.98 -5.26 -1.09
CA PHE A 81 -11.16 -5.88 -0.50
C PHE A 81 -10.96 -6.03 1.00
N VAL A 82 -11.87 -5.49 1.80
CA VAL A 82 -11.74 -5.40 3.25
C VAL A 82 -12.64 -6.44 3.92
N VAL A 83 -12.01 -7.33 4.68
CA VAL A 83 -12.69 -8.32 5.54
C VAL A 83 -12.74 -7.78 6.95
N GLY A 84 -13.93 -7.70 7.54
CA GLY A 84 -14.17 -7.18 8.89
C GLY A 84 -14.74 -8.23 9.84
N LEU A 85 -14.51 -8.04 11.14
CA LEU A 85 -15.10 -8.88 12.20
C LEU A 85 -16.60 -8.63 12.34
N ASP A 86 -17.41 -9.67 12.14
CA ASP A 86 -18.84 -9.61 12.39
C ASP A 86 -19.13 -9.89 13.88
N LYS A 87 -19.23 -8.80 14.65
CA LYS A 87 -19.86 -8.84 15.98
C LYS A 87 -21.15 -8.03 16.02
N ARG A 88 -21.81 -7.84 14.87
CA ARG A 88 -23.10 -7.17 14.83
C ARG A 88 -24.10 -8.04 15.59
N ASN A 89 -24.54 -7.56 16.73
CA ASN A 89 -25.57 -8.21 17.54
C ASN A 89 -26.91 -8.12 16.77
N PRO A 90 -27.44 -9.23 16.22
CA PRO A 90 -28.66 -9.18 15.40
C PRO A 90 -29.88 -8.73 16.22
N ASP A 91 -29.84 -8.91 17.54
CA ASP A 91 -30.94 -8.63 18.45
C ASP A 91 -30.69 -7.38 19.32
N GLY A 92 -29.47 -6.81 19.32
CA GLY A 92 -29.12 -5.58 20.05
C GLY A 92 -29.18 -5.66 21.59
N ILE A 93 -29.24 -6.86 22.17
CA ILE A 93 -29.56 -7.06 23.61
C ILE A 93 -28.35 -7.24 24.55
N GLU A 94 -27.10 -7.08 24.09
CA GLU A 94 -25.90 -7.41 24.89
C GLU A 94 -24.75 -6.37 24.83
N PHE A 95 -23.80 -6.50 25.77
CA PHE A 95 -22.70 -5.57 26.08
C PHE A 95 -21.47 -5.64 25.15
N GLU A 96 -21.54 -6.32 24.01
CA GLU A 96 -20.43 -6.38 23.07
C GLU A 96 -20.48 -5.16 22.13
N ALA A 97 -19.47 -4.29 22.23
CA ALA A 97 -19.37 -3.10 21.39
C ALA A 97 -19.11 -3.53 19.93
N PRO A 98 -19.93 -3.13 18.95
CA PRO A 98 -19.65 -3.44 17.55
C PRO A 98 -18.37 -2.72 17.07
N MET A 99 -17.92 -3.04 15.85
CA MET A 99 -16.95 -2.20 15.14
C MET A 99 -17.46 -0.76 15.08
N TRP A 100 -16.57 0.22 15.07
CA TRP A 100 -16.99 1.61 15.01
C TRP A 100 -17.70 1.94 13.69
N ASP A 101 -18.84 2.61 13.79
CA ASP A 101 -19.68 3.08 12.68
C ASP A 101 -19.52 4.60 12.42
N GLY A 102 -18.47 5.20 12.98
CA GLY A 102 -18.21 6.63 12.89
C GLY A 102 -19.13 7.51 13.73
N TYR A 103 -20.16 6.97 14.39
CA TYR A 103 -21.06 7.75 15.24
C TYR A 103 -20.56 7.76 16.69
N PHE A 104 -20.42 8.97 17.24
CA PHE A 104 -20.11 9.17 18.65
C PHE A 104 -21.19 10.02 19.30
N THR A 105 -21.82 9.50 20.36
CA THR A 105 -22.85 10.20 21.13
C THR A 105 -22.33 10.52 22.52
N PHE A 106 -22.42 11.80 22.91
CA PHE A 106 -22.04 12.27 24.24
C PHE A 106 -23.05 13.27 24.77
N THR A 107 -23.12 13.41 26.09
CA THR A 107 -23.91 14.46 26.74
C THR A 107 -23.07 15.72 26.87
N ASP A 108 -23.54 16.82 26.30
CA ASP A 108 -22.88 18.12 26.43
C ASP A 108 -22.94 18.58 27.89
N SER A 109 -21.76 18.82 28.48
CA SER A 109 -21.64 19.18 29.90
C SER A 109 -22.24 20.54 30.29
N ILE A 110 -22.57 21.39 29.30
CA ILE A 110 -23.14 22.73 29.47
C ILE A 110 -24.64 22.69 29.26
N THR A 111 -25.12 22.02 28.21
CA THR A 111 -26.55 22.01 27.84
C THR A 111 -27.31 20.79 28.36
N ASP A 112 -26.62 19.75 28.83
CA ASP A 112 -27.19 18.45 29.22
C ASP A 112 -27.95 17.76 28.06
N GLU A 113 -27.65 18.16 26.82
CA GLU A 113 -28.24 17.60 25.61
C GLU A 113 -27.36 16.47 25.05
N GLU A 114 -27.99 15.44 24.51
CA GLU A 114 -27.27 14.41 23.77
C GLU A 114 -26.89 14.94 22.37
N VAL A 115 -25.59 14.94 22.10
CA VAL A 115 -25.03 15.33 20.81
C VAL A 115 -24.44 14.08 20.15
N THR A 116 -24.89 13.79 18.94
CA THR A 116 -24.31 12.76 18.08
C THR A 116 -23.52 13.41 16.96
N ILE A 117 -22.25 13.05 16.84
CA ILE A 117 -21.36 13.45 15.75
C ILE A 117 -21.02 12.24 14.89
N TYR A 118 -20.77 12.49 13.61
CA TYR A 118 -20.28 11.47 12.67
C TYR A 118 -18.92 11.89 12.13
N THR A 119 -17.96 10.97 12.15
CA THR A 119 -16.63 11.12 11.56
C THR A 119 -16.34 9.95 10.63
N GLU A 120 -16.19 10.23 9.34
CA GLU A 120 -15.91 9.20 8.32
C GLU A 120 -14.58 8.48 8.58
N GLU A 121 -13.58 9.18 9.12
CA GLU A 121 -12.28 8.60 9.47
C GLU A 121 -12.37 7.52 10.56
N ASP A 122 -13.42 7.56 11.39
CA ASP A 122 -13.69 6.59 12.45
C ASP A 122 -14.69 5.50 12.03
N ASP A 123 -15.28 5.60 10.84
CA ASP A 123 -16.29 4.66 10.33
C ASP A 123 -15.66 3.45 9.65
N LEU A 124 -15.14 2.53 10.46
CA LEU A 124 -14.60 1.26 9.98
C LEU A 124 -15.68 0.40 9.33
N GLN A 125 -16.92 0.40 9.84
CA GLN A 125 -17.99 -0.41 9.27
C GLN A 125 -18.27 -0.08 7.81
N SER A 126 -18.20 1.20 7.42
CA SER A 126 -18.39 1.62 6.02
C SER A 126 -17.31 1.14 5.06
N LYS A 127 -16.14 0.75 5.57
CA LYS A 127 -14.99 0.30 4.77
C LYS A 127 -14.98 -1.20 4.52
N VAL A 128 -15.84 -1.98 5.20
CA VAL A 128 -15.86 -3.45 5.12
C VAL A 128 -16.70 -3.94 3.95
N ASP A 129 -16.12 -4.77 3.09
CA ASP A 129 -16.81 -5.45 1.99
C ASP A 129 -17.46 -6.76 2.45
N LEU A 130 -16.78 -7.50 3.34
CA LEU A 130 -17.24 -8.79 3.86
C LEU A 130 -17.09 -8.87 5.37
N PHE A 131 -18.21 -9.02 6.06
CA PHE A 131 -18.25 -9.29 7.50
C PHE A 131 -18.24 -10.80 7.75
N VAL A 132 -17.31 -11.28 8.59
CA VAL A 132 -17.16 -12.71 8.89
C VAL A 132 -17.04 -13.02 10.39
N ASN A 133 -17.18 -14.29 10.75
CA ASN A 133 -17.16 -14.78 12.13
C ASN A 133 -18.30 -14.24 13.03
N PRO A 134 -19.57 -14.26 12.57
CA PRO A 134 -20.71 -13.86 13.38
C PRO A 134 -20.84 -14.75 14.62
N ILE A 135 -21.26 -14.15 15.73
CA ILE A 135 -21.61 -14.91 16.94
C ILE A 135 -22.96 -15.58 16.70
N TYR A 136 -22.96 -16.89 16.48
CA TYR A 136 -24.19 -17.69 16.51
C TYR A 136 -24.49 -18.07 17.96
N TYR A 137 -25.41 -17.34 18.59
CA TYR A 137 -26.02 -17.75 19.86
C TYR A 137 -26.72 -19.11 19.66
N THR A 138 -26.15 -20.18 20.20
CA THR A 138 -26.73 -21.54 20.10
C THR A 138 -27.30 -22.05 21.43
N GLY A 139 -27.39 -21.20 22.45
CA GLY A 139 -27.83 -21.57 23.80
C GLY A 139 -28.65 -20.49 24.52
N THR A 140 -29.09 -20.82 25.74
CA THR A 140 -29.82 -19.89 26.65
C THR A 140 -28.87 -19.06 27.53
N ASN A 141 -27.55 -19.34 27.46
CA ASN A 141 -26.50 -18.62 28.19
C ASN A 141 -25.57 -17.92 27.18
N PRO A 142 -25.57 -16.58 27.13
CA PRO A 142 -24.69 -15.79 26.27
C PRO A 142 -23.19 -16.08 26.47
N ASN A 143 -22.81 -16.47 27.69
CA ASN A 143 -21.41 -16.77 28.04
C ASN A 143 -20.92 -18.13 27.53
N GLU A 144 -21.77 -18.92 26.87
CA GLU A 144 -21.44 -20.23 26.30
C GLU A 144 -21.41 -20.22 24.76
N ALA A 145 -21.57 -19.06 24.13
CA ALA A 145 -21.48 -18.94 22.68
C ALA A 145 -20.06 -19.33 22.20
N ILE A 146 -19.98 -20.36 21.37
CA ILE A 146 -18.72 -20.78 20.73
C ILE A 146 -18.61 -20.02 19.42
N ALA A 147 -17.73 -19.02 19.34
CA ALA A 147 -17.38 -18.36 18.08
C ALA A 147 -16.52 -19.31 17.23
N ASN A 148 -17.10 -19.90 16.19
CA ASN A 148 -16.39 -20.73 15.24
C ASN A 148 -17.00 -20.58 13.82
N PRO A 149 -16.22 -20.19 12.80
CA PRO A 149 -14.80 -19.83 12.87
C PRO A 149 -14.53 -18.53 13.65
N SER A 150 -13.31 -18.38 14.16
CA SER A 150 -12.80 -17.23 14.93
C SER A 150 -11.58 -16.56 14.25
N THR A 151 -11.57 -16.58 12.92
CA THR A 151 -10.48 -16.06 12.07
C THR A 151 -10.18 -14.59 12.35
N MET A 152 -11.20 -13.73 12.47
CA MET A 152 -11.06 -12.29 12.70
C MET A 152 -10.96 -11.91 14.20
N TYR A 153 -10.84 -12.88 15.10
CA TYR A 153 -10.64 -12.65 16.54
C TYR A 153 -9.15 -12.47 16.88
N PHE A 154 -8.36 -12.02 15.90
CA PHE A 154 -6.92 -11.88 16.06
C PHE A 154 -6.55 -10.73 17.00
N ASN A 155 -5.37 -10.86 17.60
CA ASN A 155 -4.67 -9.83 18.33
C ASN A 155 -3.16 -9.94 18.05
N GLY A 156 -2.36 -9.03 18.63
CA GLY A 156 -1.03 -8.69 18.11
C GLY A 156 0.00 -9.79 18.06
N ASN A 157 -0.23 -10.93 18.70
CA ASN A 157 0.67 -12.07 18.68
C ASN A 157 0.17 -13.25 17.81
N ASP A 158 -0.93 -13.07 17.09
CA ASP A 158 -1.45 -14.08 16.17
C ASP A 158 -0.80 -13.97 14.79
N ALA A 159 -0.66 -15.12 14.14
CA ALA A 159 -0.32 -15.17 12.72
C ALA A 159 -1.60 -15.34 11.88
N VAL A 160 -1.64 -14.67 10.73
CA VAL A 160 -2.74 -14.77 9.77
C VAL A 160 -2.19 -15.13 8.41
N THR A 161 -2.84 -16.05 7.71
CA THR A 161 -2.48 -16.46 6.36
C THR A 161 -3.62 -16.20 5.39
N LEU A 162 -3.24 -15.86 4.16
CA LEU A 162 -4.11 -15.85 2.99
C LEU A 162 -3.68 -17.01 2.09
N GLU A 163 -4.63 -17.86 1.72
CA GLU A 163 -4.33 -19.03 0.91
C GLU A 163 -5.46 -19.37 -0.08
N PRO A 164 -5.14 -19.93 -1.26
CA PRO A 164 -6.12 -20.67 -2.04
C PRO A 164 -6.56 -21.91 -1.27
N ILE A 165 -7.84 -22.27 -1.39
CA ILE A 165 -8.42 -23.41 -0.67
C ILE A 165 -7.69 -24.70 -1.01
N GLY A 166 -7.10 -25.33 0.01
CA GLY A 166 -6.36 -26.59 -0.12
C GLY A 166 -4.95 -26.45 -0.71
N ALA A 167 -4.41 -25.22 -0.81
CA ALA A 167 -3.06 -24.94 -1.27
C ALA A 167 -2.17 -24.35 -0.15
N TYR A 168 -0.93 -24.00 -0.50
CA TYR A 168 -0.02 -23.29 0.39
C TYR A 168 -0.38 -21.79 0.47
N PRO A 169 -0.07 -21.11 1.59
CA PRO A 169 -0.25 -19.67 1.72
C PRO A 169 0.46 -18.87 0.64
N ILE A 170 -0.25 -17.86 0.15
CA ILE A 170 0.25 -16.84 -0.78
C ILE A 170 0.66 -15.57 -0.04
N ASP A 171 0.20 -15.41 1.20
CA ASP A 171 0.71 -14.40 2.13
C ASP A 171 0.57 -14.88 3.58
N ILE A 172 1.51 -14.45 4.43
CA ILE A 172 1.59 -14.77 5.84
C ILE A 172 1.96 -13.48 6.59
N PHE A 173 1.03 -12.99 7.39
CA PHE A 173 1.28 -11.97 8.39
C PHE A 173 1.66 -12.64 9.71
N GLY A 174 2.87 -12.38 10.22
CA GLY A 174 3.39 -13.06 11.41
C GLY A 174 4.19 -14.31 11.08
N LYS A 175 4.30 -15.21 12.07
CA LYS A 175 4.97 -16.51 11.92
C LYS A 175 4.08 -17.62 12.47
N VAL A 176 3.67 -18.52 11.59
CA VAL A 176 2.86 -19.68 11.96
C VAL A 176 3.61 -20.59 12.94
N ASN A 177 2.89 -21.23 13.86
CA ASN A 177 3.44 -22.12 14.90
C ASN A 177 4.44 -21.46 15.87
N PHE A 178 4.40 -20.13 16.00
CA PHE A 178 5.24 -19.39 16.93
C PHE A 178 4.42 -18.30 17.64
N ASP A 179 4.66 -18.13 18.94
CA ASP A 179 4.04 -17.07 19.74
C ASP A 179 5.11 -16.03 20.13
N PRO A 180 5.03 -14.78 19.65
CA PRO A 180 5.95 -13.71 20.02
C PRO A 180 5.65 -13.13 21.41
N GLY A 181 4.65 -13.64 22.12
CA GLY A 181 4.24 -13.22 23.46
C GLY A 181 3.12 -12.19 23.42
N VAL A 182 3.45 -10.91 23.31
CA VAL A 182 2.45 -9.82 23.36
C VAL A 182 2.13 -9.28 21.96
N ALA A 183 3.16 -9.12 21.14
CA ALA A 183 3.08 -8.55 19.82
C ALA A 183 4.27 -9.02 18.99
N TRP A 184 4.17 -8.99 17.67
CA TRP A 184 5.33 -9.04 16.78
C TRP A 184 6.20 -7.81 17.00
N THR A 185 7.53 -7.98 16.93
CA THR A 185 8.49 -6.93 17.26
C THR A 185 9.45 -6.65 16.12
N ASP A 186 10.07 -5.47 16.15
CA ASP A 186 11.26 -5.22 15.36
C ASP A 186 12.49 -5.93 15.97
N SER A 187 13.63 -5.79 15.29
CA SER A 187 14.92 -6.30 15.76
C SER A 187 15.41 -5.76 17.12
N ASP A 188 14.88 -4.61 17.57
CA ASP A 188 15.19 -4.00 18.88
C ASP A 188 14.21 -4.45 19.97
N GLY A 189 13.15 -5.19 19.61
CA GLY A 189 12.14 -5.72 20.53
C GLY A 189 10.97 -4.77 20.81
N ASN A 190 10.79 -3.70 20.03
CA ASN A 190 9.64 -2.82 20.18
C ASN A 190 8.38 -3.49 19.62
N TYR A 191 7.22 -3.28 20.25
CA TYR A 191 5.94 -3.82 19.76
C TYR A 191 5.42 -3.05 18.55
N TRP A 192 4.98 -3.77 17.53
CA TRP A 192 4.52 -3.20 16.26
C TRP A 192 3.07 -3.52 15.89
N THR A 193 2.53 -4.63 16.39
CA THR A 193 1.25 -5.15 15.92
C THR A 193 0.10 -4.92 16.90
N LYS A 194 0.37 -5.08 18.20
CA LYS A 194 -0.64 -4.86 19.23
C LYS A 194 -1.15 -3.43 19.23
N ASP A 195 -2.47 -3.24 19.17
CA ASP A 195 -3.17 -1.95 19.20
C ASP A 195 -2.70 -0.98 18.08
N HIS A 196 -2.38 -1.52 16.89
CA HIS A 196 -1.84 -0.75 15.77
C HIS A 196 -2.57 -1.09 14.45
N THR A 197 -2.59 -0.14 13.53
CA THR A 197 -2.94 -0.38 12.12
C THR A 197 -1.63 -0.50 11.33
N LEU A 198 -1.46 -1.57 10.56
CA LEU A 198 -0.26 -1.78 9.75
C LEU A 198 -0.62 -1.73 8.27
N ILE A 199 0.14 -0.96 7.50
CA ILE A 199 -0.04 -0.80 6.05
C ILE A 199 1.18 -1.38 5.36
N ARG A 200 0.95 -2.21 4.35
CA ARG A 200 2.00 -2.77 3.53
C ARG A 200 2.70 -1.64 2.78
N LYS A 201 4.02 -1.68 2.68
CA LYS A 201 4.78 -0.67 1.92
C LYS A 201 4.51 -0.83 0.43
N SER A 202 4.46 0.28 -0.29
CA SER A 202 4.17 0.31 -1.73
C SER A 202 5.21 -0.41 -2.60
N SER A 203 6.46 -0.53 -2.10
CA SER A 203 7.53 -1.28 -2.75
C SER A 203 7.37 -2.80 -2.62
N ILE A 204 6.42 -3.28 -1.81
CA ILE A 204 6.16 -4.71 -1.66
C ILE A 204 5.15 -5.14 -2.72
N THR A 205 5.58 -6.03 -3.60
CA THR A 205 4.85 -6.44 -4.81
C THR A 205 4.28 -7.86 -4.72
N GLY A 206 4.28 -8.45 -3.53
CA GLY A 206 3.75 -9.79 -3.25
C GLY A 206 3.78 -10.16 -1.77
N GLY A 207 3.06 -11.21 -1.42
CA GLY A 207 2.97 -11.74 -0.06
C GLY A 207 4.20 -12.54 0.38
N GLN A 208 4.34 -12.71 1.69
CA GLN A 208 5.32 -13.58 2.31
C GLN A 208 4.81 -15.04 2.28
N THR A 209 5.46 -15.92 1.52
CA THR A 209 4.93 -17.30 1.30
C THR A 209 5.69 -18.40 2.05
N ASP A 210 6.83 -18.10 2.67
CA ASP A 210 7.66 -19.08 3.39
C ASP A 210 7.24 -19.17 4.86
N PRO A 211 6.57 -20.26 5.30
CA PRO A 211 6.13 -20.41 6.68
C PRO A 211 7.28 -20.70 7.66
N PHE A 212 8.51 -20.89 7.16
CA PHE A 212 9.68 -21.27 7.96
C PHE A 212 10.65 -20.13 8.22
N ILE A 213 10.24 -18.86 8.02
CA ILE A 213 11.06 -17.70 8.39
C ILE A 213 11.56 -17.80 9.83
N ASP A 214 12.82 -17.41 10.08
CA ASP A 214 13.42 -17.46 11.42
C ASP A 214 12.72 -16.49 12.38
N PHE A 215 12.37 -15.31 11.88
CA PHE A 215 11.74 -14.23 12.62
C PHE A 215 10.86 -13.39 11.69
N PHE A 216 9.69 -12.98 12.18
CA PHE A 216 8.84 -12.01 11.49
C PHE A 216 9.15 -10.62 12.06
N ASP A 217 9.84 -9.80 11.27
CA ASP A 217 10.08 -8.38 11.56
C ASP A 217 9.12 -7.53 10.72
N PRO A 218 8.07 -6.93 11.32
CA PRO A 218 7.09 -6.13 10.58
C PRO A 218 7.73 -4.97 9.81
N THR A 219 8.85 -4.42 10.28
CA THR A 219 9.49 -3.21 9.70
C THR A 219 10.02 -3.43 8.30
N LEU A 220 10.17 -4.67 7.87
CA LEU A 220 10.66 -5.00 6.52
C LEU A 220 9.59 -4.70 5.47
N GLU A 221 8.32 -4.98 5.77
CA GLU A 221 7.23 -4.97 4.79
C GLU A 221 6.09 -4.02 5.14
N TRP A 222 6.03 -3.54 6.39
CA TRP A 222 4.91 -2.78 6.94
C TRP A 222 5.35 -1.45 7.53
N ASP A 223 4.50 -0.44 7.36
CA ASP A 223 4.51 0.79 8.14
C ASP A 223 3.40 0.71 9.21
N SER A 224 3.68 1.23 10.39
CA SER A 224 2.78 1.13 11.54
C SER A 224 2.19 2.48 11.92
N LEU A 225 0.88 2.50 12.10
CA LEU A 225 0.06 3.64 12.48
C LEU A 225 -0.64 3.37 13.82
N PRO A 226 -1.07 4.43 14.52
CA PRO A 226 -1.85 4.27 15.76
C PRO A 226 -3.10 3.41 15.57
N ALA A 227 -3.55 2.73 16.64
CA ALA A 227 -4.84 2.04 16.70
C ALA A 227 -5.96 2.87 16.07
N ASN A 228 -6.90 2.18 15.42
CA ASN A 228 -8.10 2.76 14.83
C ASN A 228 -7.83 3.80 13.73
N THR A 229 -6.72 3.67 13.00
CA THR A 229 -6.51 4.43 11.78
C THR A 229 -7.14 3.64 10.62
N PHE A 230 -8.17 4.20 9.96
CA PHE A 230 -8.93 3.51 8.90
C PHE A 230 -8.88 4.22 7.55
N VAL A 231 -8.21 5.37 7.48
CA VAL A 231 -8.21 6.29 6.33
C VAL A 231 -7.68 5.66 5.04
N ASN A 232 -6.85 4.62 5.14
CA ASN A 232 -6.23 4.00 3.97
C ASN A 232 -7.03 2.81 3.43
N LEU A 233 -7.93 2.22 4.24
CA LEU A 233 -8.78 1.12 3.83
C LEU A 233 -9.64 1.50 2.61
N GLY A 234 -9.74 0.55 1.68
CA GLY A 234 -10.36 0.72 0.37
C GLY A 234 -9.39 1.18 -0.71
N SER A 235 -8.09 1.32 -0.41
CA SER A 235 -7.07 1.67 -1.40
C SER A 235 -5.66 1.24 -0.96
N HIS A 236 -4.83 0.85 -1.92
CA HIS A 236 -3.44 0.52 -1.63
C HIS A 236 -2.50 1.07 -2.71
N GLU A 237 -1.55 1.91 -2.30
CA GLU A 237 -0.47 2.33 -3.20
C GLU A 237 0.53 1.19 -3.36
N CYS A 238 0.73 0.72 -4.58
CA CYS A 238 1.68 -0.35 -4.88
C CYS A 238 2.41 -0.08 -6.19
N GLU A 239 3.71 -0.37 -6.26
CA GLU A 239 4.52 -0.29 -7.49
C GLU A 239 4.01 -1.21 -8.62
N CYS A 240 3.14 -2.17 -8.28
CA CYS A 240 2.41 -3.02 -9.23
C CYS A 240 1.39 -2.27 -10.09
N ASN A 241 0.85 -1.16 -9.59
CA ASN A 241 -0.13 -0.40 -10.33
C ASN A 241 0.59 0.52 -11.34
N PRO A 242 0.43 0.31 -12.66
CA PRO A 242 1.08 1.17 -13.66
C PRO A 242 0.59 2.63 -13.59
N GLU A 243 -0.56 2.89 -12.96
CA GLU A 243 -1.11 4.24 -12.75
C GLU A 243 -0.58 4.92 -11.47
N SER A 244 -0.08 4.16 -10.48
CA SER A 244 0.54 4.71 -9.25
C SER A 244 1.95 5.24 -9.52
N GLN A 245 2.57 4.80 -10.62
CA GLN A 245 3.78 5.41 -11.14
C GLN A 245 3.41 6.76 -11.75
N LEU A 246 3.39 7.81 -10.91
CA LEU A 246 3.76 9.13 -11.39
C LEU A 246 5.15 8.98 -12.00
N LEU A 247 5.19 8.75 -13.31
CA LEU A 247 6.36 9.05 -14.12
C LEU A 247 6.63 10.54 -13.90
N GLU A 248 7.40 10.87 -12.86
CA GLU A 248 8.33 11.97 -12.95
C GLU A 248 9.19 11.64 -14.15
N MET A 249 8.71 12.02 -15.34
CA MET A 249 9.44 11.85 -16.57
C MET A 249 10.71 12.64 -16.38
N SER A 250 11.81 11.94 -16.06
CA SER A 250 13.13 12.53 -15.93
C SER A 250 13.28 13.49 -17.10
N ASN A 251 13.54 14.78 -16.83
CA ASN A 251 13.56 15.84 -17.84
C ASN A 251 14.02 15.30 -19.19
N GLN A 252 13.09 15.15 -20.14
CA GLN A 252 13.36 14.48 -21.43
C GLN A 252 14.37 15.24 -22.29
N PHE A 253 14.73 16.45 -21.86
CA PHE A 253 15.78 17.26 -22.44
C PHE A 253 16.61 17.95 -21.37
N ILE A 254 17.83 18.31 -21.73
CA ILE A 254 18.72 19.16 -20.95
C ILE A 254 18.96 20.47 -21.68
N THR A 255 18.98 21.56 -20.93
CA THR A 255 19.43 22.87 -21.41
C THR A 255 20.82 23.21 -20.89
N TYR A 256 21.72 23.68 -21.76
CA TYR A 256 23.02 24.18 -21.34
C TYR A 256 23.54 25.33 -22.23
N PRO A 257 24.29 26.28 -21.67
CA PRO A 257 24.60 26.41 -20.25
C PRO A 257 23.37 26.89 -19.44
N ASN A 258 23.23 26.39 -18.21
CA ASN A 258 22.22 26.83 -17.25
C ASN A 258 22.82 26.81 -15.84
N PRO A 259 23.02 27.96 -15.17
CA PRO A 259 22.73 29.33 -15.60
C PRO A 259 23.58 29.79 -16.81
N THR A 260 23.13 30.82 -17.53
CA THR A 260 23.82 31.41 -18.70
C THR A 260 24.01 32.92 -18.60
N ASN A 261 25.16 33.42 -19.06
CA ASN A 261 25.39 34.84 -19.39
C ASN A 261 25.21 35.11 -20.89
N GLN A 262 25.04 34.06 -21.70
CA GLN A 262 24.92 34.13 -23.14
C GLN A 262 23.45 34.30 -23.54
N SER A 263 23.22 34.88 -24.73
CA SER A 263 21.88 34.94 -25.31
C SER A 263 21.42 33.59 -25.86
N VAL A 264 22.32 32.66 -26.17
CA VAL A 264 21.98 31.36 -26.77
C VAL A 264 22.13 30.27 -25.72
N ILE A 265 21.17 29.34 -25.70
CA ILE A 265 21.27 28.06 -24.98
C ILE A 265 21.05 26.91 -25.97
N ASN A 266 21.69 25.78 -25.69
CA ASN A 266 21.47 24.51 -26.39
C ASN A 266 20.44 23.67 -25.64
N ILE A 267 19.67 22.92 -26.40
CA ILE A 267 18.64 21.99 -25.95
C ILE A 267 18.97 20.64 -26.57
N VAL A 268 19.20 19.63 -25.74
CA VAL A 268 19.44 18.24 -26.16
C VAL A 268 18.36 17.37 -25.55
N SER A 269 17.58 16.70 -26.40
CA SER A 269 16.42 15.89 -26.05
C SER A 269 16.64 14.43 -26.39
N GLN A 270 16.09 13.52 -25.60
CA GLN A 270 16.09 12.08 -25.90
C GLN A 270 15.25 11.75 -27.15
N HIS A 271 14.18 12.51 -27.38
CA HIS A 271 13.28 12.38 -28.53
C HIS A 271 13.37 13.56 -29.50
N GLU A 272 12.85 13.36 -30.72
CA GLU A 272 12.78 14.40 -31.75
C GLU A 272 11.90 15.58 -31.30
N ILE A 273 12.50 16.77 -31.27
CA ILE A 273 11.82 17.99 -30.86
C ILE A 273 10.94 18.48 -32.01
N GLN A 274 9.65 18.64 -31.74
CA GLN A 274 8.68 19.27 -32.66
C GLN A 274 8.62 20.79 -32.45
N ASN A 275 8.68 21.24 -31.20
CA ASN A 275 8.47 22.65 -30.86
C ASN A 275 9.19 23.04 -29.56
N VAL A 276 9.70 24.27 -29.52
CA VAL A 276 10.29 24.88 -28.32
C VAL A 276 9.59 26.20 -28.05
N LYS A 277 9.11 26.39 -26.82
CA LYS A 277 8.61 27.67 -26.30
C LYS A 277 9.53 28.21 -25.21
N VAL A 278 9.70 29.52 -25.20
CA VAL A 278 10.37 30.26 -24.12
C VAL A 278 9.34 31.14 -23.46
N ILE A 279 9.15 30.97 -22.16
CA ILE A 279 8.16 31.67 -21.36
C ILE A 279 8.90 32.51 -20.31
N ASN A 280 8.53 33.78 -20.13
CA ASN A 280 9.12 34.63 -19.11
C ASN A 280 8.51 34.38 -17.72
N HIS A 281 9.06 35.03 -16.69
CA HIS A 281 8.55 34.97 -15.31
C HIS A 281 7.12 35.52 -15.13
N LEU A 282 6.55 36.23 -16.11
CA LEU A 282 5.16 36.69 -16.12
C LEU A 282 4.22 35.68 -16.81
N GLY A 283 4.72 34.52 -17.23
CA GLY A 283 3.94 33.51 -17.96
C GLY A 283 3.72 33.84 -19.45
N GLN A 284 4.35 34.88 -19.98
CA GLN A 284 4.19 35.29 -21.37
C GLN A 284 5.11 34.48 -22.28
N VAL A 285 4.57 33.96 -23.39
CA VAL A 285 5.34 33.26 -24.42
C VAL A 285 6.15 34.29 -25.22
N ILE A 286 7.46 34.24 -25.08
CA ILE A 286 8.41 35.13 -25.77
C ILE A 286 8.82 34.53 -27.12
N THR A 287 9.04 33.22 -27.14
CA THR A 287 9.43 32.49 -28.35
C THR A 287 8.56 31.25 -28.48
N ASN A 288 8.13 30.93 -29.69
CA ASN A 288 7.47 29.69 -30.04
C ASN A 288 8.00 29.25 -31.41
N LYS A 289 8.89 28.25 -31.42
CA LYS A 289 9.65 27.84 -32.60
C LYS A 289 9.42 26.37 -32.90
N ALA A 290 8.85 26.08 -34.06
CA ALA A 290 8.83 24.72 -34.59
C ALA A 290 10.24 24.25 -34.95
N ILE A 291 10.56 23.02 -34.60
CA ILE A 291 11.83 22.36 -34.90
C ILE A 291 11.52 21.20 -35.84
N ASN A 292 12.36 20.99 -36.86
CA ASN A 292 12.18 19.96 -37.87
C ASN A 292 12.61 18.58 -37.33
N ASN A 293 12.00 18.13 -36.24
CA ASN A 293 12.20 16.80 -35.64
C ASN A 293 13.68 16.47 -35.38
N ARG A 294 14.41 17.41 -34.77
CA ARG A 294 15.82 17.18 -34.36
C ARG A 294 15.89 16.90 -32.88
N ARG A 295 16.80 16.03 -32.46
CA ARG A 295 17.10 15.79 -31.04
C ARG A 295 17.89 16.93 -30.39
N GLU A 296 18.47 17.82 -31.19
CA GLU A 296 19.26 18.94 -30.71
C GLU A 296 18.86 20.24 -31.42
N THR A 297 18.79 21.32 -30.66
CA THR A 297 18.51 22.66 -31.18
C THR A 297 19.11 23.73 -30.26
N HIS A 298 19.12 24.96 -30.73
CA HIS A 298 19.47 26.13 -29.92
C HIS A 298 18.33 27.16 -29.95
N ILE A 299 18.21 27.90 -28.86
CA ILE A 299 17.23 28.97 -28.73
C ILE A 299 17.89 30.23 -28.18
N GLU A 300 17.45 31.38 -28.67
CA GLU A 300 17.85 32.68 -28.16
C GLU A 300 16.90 33.12 -27.04
N LEU A 301 17.50 33.51 -25.92
CA LEU A 301 16.83 34.15 -24.80
C LEU A 301 16.80 35.68 -24.99
N PRO A 302 15.79 36.37 -24.44
CA PRO A 302 15.72 37.83 -24.44
C PRO A 302 16.81 38.48 -23.58
N ASN A 303 17.28 39.68 -23.96
CA ASN A 303 18.38 40.37 -23.27
C ASN A 303 18.10 40.83 -21.83
N GLN A 304 16.95 40.44 -21.28
CA GLN A 304 16.58 40.73 -19.90
C GLN A 304 17.08 39.60 -18.98
N LYS A 305 17.71 39.98 -17.87
CA LYS A 305 18.09 39.05 -16.80
C LYS A 305 16.85 38.50 -16.12
N GLY A 306 16.88 37.22 -15.73
CA GLY A 306 15.76 36.58 -15.05
C GLY A 306 15.65 35.09 -15.32
N ILE A 307 14.54 34.52 -14.85
CA ILE A 307 14.20 33.11 -15.03
C ILE A 307 13.30 32.99 -16.26
N TYR A 308 13.61 32.03 -17.10
CA TYR A 308 12.82 31.63 -18.25
C TYR A 308 12.43 30.16 -18.12
N ILE A 309 11.21 29.81 -18.50
CA ILE A 309 10.77 28.43 -18.62
C ILE A 309 10.92 28.03 -20.09
N ILE A 310 11.72 27.00 -20.33
CA ILE A 310 11.89 26.37 -21.65
C ILE A 310 10.94 25.19 -21.69
N SER A 311 10.01 25.22 -22.63
CA SER A 311 9.02 24.15 -22.86
C SER A 311 9.35 23.47 -24.17
N VAL A 312 9.57 22.16 -24.15
CA VAL A 312 9.93 21.35 -25.32
C VAL A 312 8.83 20.33 -25.55
N LYS A 313 8.24 20.33 -26.75
CA LYS A 313 7.25 19.36 -27.19
C LYS A 313 7.88 18.36 -28.15
N ASP A 314 7.69 17.07 -27.88
CA ASP A 314 8.06 15.96 -28.76
C ASP A 314 6.80 15.25 -29.29
N ASN A 315 6.96 14.05 -29.86
CA ASN A 315 5.86 13.24 -30.38
C ASN A 315 4.94 12.66 -29.28
N PHE A 316 5.39 12.64 -28.02
CA PHE A 316 4.73 11.96 -26.92
C PHE A 316 4.10 12.96 -25.94
N ASN A 317 4.82 14.03 -25.56
CA ASN A 317 4.38 14.98 -24.54
C ASN A 317 5.02 16.38 -24.69
N THR A 318 4.84 17.20 -23.64
CA THR A 318 5.56 18.48 -23.46
C THR A 318 6.26 18.49 -22.10
N SER A 319 7.57 18.69 -22.12
CA SER A 319 8.44 18.77 -20.93
C SER A 319 8.88 20.22 -20.68
N ASN A 320 9.15 20.60 -19.42
CA ASN A 320 9.56 21.96 -19.06
C ASN A 320 10.84 21.98 -18.20
N GLN A 321 11.75 22.91 -18.47
CA GLN A 321 12.95 23.15 -17.67
C GLN A 321 13.17 24.66 -17.46
N SER A 322 13.49 25.07 -16.23
CA SER A 322 13.83 26.47 -15.94
C SER A 322 15.28 26.77 -16.30
N VAL A 323 15.52 27.93 -16.92
CA VAL A 323 16.84 28.45 -17.26
C VAL A 323 17.05 29.82 -16.64
N VAL A 324 18.18 30.00 -15.96
CA VAL A 324 18.54 31.27 -15.31
C VAL A 324 19.48 32.07 -16.22
N ARG A 325 19.04 33.24 -16.68
CA ARG A 325 19.88 34.24 -17.38
C ARG A 325 20.38 35.29 -16.39
N LYS A 326 21.70 35.34 -16.22
CA LYS A 326 22.38 36.18 -15.22
C LYS A 326 22.66 37.61 -15.66
#